data_AF-A0A316JW36-F1
#
_entry.id   AF-A0A316JW36-F1
#
_cell.length_a   1.000
_cell.length_b   1.000
_cell.length_c   1.000
_cell.angle_alpha   90.00
_cell.angle_beta   90.00
_cell.angle_gamma   90.00
#
_symmetry.space_group_name_H-M   'P 1'
#
loop_
_entity.id
_entity.type
_entity.pdbx_description
1 polymer ?
#
loop_
_entity_poly.entity_id
_entity_poly.type
_entity_poly.pdbx_seq_one_letter_code
_entity_poly.pdbx_strand_id
1 'polypeptide(L)' 'MPGSLWLVRPRTDGGNDYVNFVRGGMGIEMREGSHLPPQMPLLKRRCWLELDEAARQRILLLRQQGFQSSEPLF' A
#
# COMPACT_ATOMS: atom_id res chain seq x y z
N MET A 1 -9.02 5.05 -12.42
CA MET A 1 -8.52 3.90 -11.65
C MET A 1 -9.72 3.27 -10.96
N PRO A 2 -10.37 2.24 -11.54
CA PRO A 2 -11.41 1.51 -10.84
C PRO A 2 -10.74 0.53 -9.86
N GLY A 3 -11.09 0.60 -8.59
CA GLY A 3 -10.59 -0.30 -7.54
C GLY A 3 -9.42 0.23 -6.71
N SER A 4 -9.39 -0.17 -5.44
CA SER A 4 -8.27 0.05 -4.52
C SER A 4 -7.00 -0.65 -5.02
N LEU A 5 -5.87 0.05 -5.08
CA LEU A 5 -4.60 -0.54 -5.52
C LEU A 5 -3.80 -1.01 -4.31
N TRP A 6 -3.39 -2.29 -4.33
CA TRP A 6 -2.60 -2.90 -3.27
C TRP A 6 -1.19 -3.22 -3.76
N LEU A 7 -0.23 -2.86 -2.91
CA LEU A 7 1.17 -3.19 -3.07
C LEU A 7 1.64 -3.94 -1.83
N VAL A 8 2.48 -4.95 -2.00
CA VAL A 8 3.04 -5.73 -0.90
C VAL A 8 4.54 -5.90 -1.07
N ARG A 9 5.24 -6.07 0.05
CA ARG A 9 6.66 -6.42 0.07
C ARG A 9 6.89 -7.50 1.12
N PRO A 10 7.31 -8.70 0.72
CA PRO A 10 7.66 -9.77 1.66
C PRO A 10 8.80 -9.35 2.59
N ARG A 11 8.72 -9.83 3.83
CA ARG A 11 9.73 -9.65 4.87
C ARG A 11 10.37 -10.99 5.22
N THR A 12 11.57 -10.95 5.78
CA THR A 12 12.34 -12.14 6.17
C THR A 12 11.76 -12.91 7.34
N ASP A 13 10.84 -12.30 8.10
CA ASP A 13 10.13 -12.92 9.23
C ASP A 13 8.85 -13.65 8.81
N GLY A 14 8.60 -13.79 7.51
CA GLY A 14 7.38 -14.41 6.97
C GLY A 14 6.18 -13.47 6.91
N GLY A 15 6.33 -12.21 7.34
CA GLY A 15 5.32 -11.17 7.18
C GLY A 15 5.42 -10.44 5.85
N ASN A 16 4.53 -9.48 5.65
CA ASN A 16 4.54 -8.56 4.52
C ASN A 16 4.33 -7.13 5.02
N ASP A 17 5.07 -6.16 4.47
CA ASP A 17 4.61 -4.78 4.48
C ASP A 17 3.61 -4.59 3.33
N TYR A 18 2.61 -3.74 3.53
CA TYR A 18 1.62 -3.43 2.50
C TYR A 18 1.40 -1.92 2.38
N VAL A 19 1.07 -1.49 1.16
CA VAL A 19 0.57 -0.16 0.86
C VAL A 19 -0.72 -0.29 0.07
N ASN A 20 -1.75 0.42 0.50
CA ASN A 20 -3.04 0.47 -0.17
C ASN A 20 -3.38 1.90 -0.56
N PHE A 21 -3.75 2.10 -1.82
CA PHE A 21 -4.20 3.38 -2.35
C PHE A 21 -5.70 3.30 -2.61
N VAL A 22 -6.49 4.06 -1.86
CA VAL A 22 -7.94 4.16 -2.00
C VAL A 22 -8.29 5.50 -2.61
N ARG A 23 -9.13 5.51 -3.64
CA ARG A 23 -9.69 6.76 -4.16
C ARG A 23 -10.70 7.30 -3.16
N GLY A 24 -10.43 8.48 -2.61
CA GLY A 24 -11.38 9.24 -1.78
C GLY A 24 -11.98 10.40 -2.55
N GLY A 25 -12.81 11.19 -1.86
CA GLY A 25 -13.61 12.26 -2.48
C GLY A 25 -12.78 13.33 -3.19
N MET A 26 -11.68 13.80 -2.56
CA MET A 26 -10.83 14.86 -3.12
C MET A 26 -9.39 14.41 -3.44
N GLY A 27 -9.06 13.12 -3.31
CA GLY A 27 -7.69 12.65 -3.50
C GLY A 27 -7.54 11.15 -3.31
N ILE A 28 -6.31 10.71 -3.04
CA ILE A 28 -5.97 9.32 -2.78
C ILE A 28 -5.56 9.17 -1.32
N GLU A 29 -6.25 8.30 -0.58
CA GLU A 29 -5.82 7.87 0.73
C GLU A 29 -4.77 6.76 0.57
N MET A 30 -3.54 7.01 1.00
CA MET A 30 -2.49 6.00 1.05
C MET A 30 -2.39 5.46 2.48
N ARG A 31 -2.52 4.15 2.62
CA ARG A 31 -2.47 3.41 3.88
C ARG A 31 -1.29 2.46 3.85
N GLU A 32 -0.39 2.57 4.81
CA GLU A 32 0.79 1.73 4.93
C GLU A 32 0.70 0.91 6.20
N GLY A 33 1.06 -0.36 6.11
CA GLY A 33 0.99 -1.25 7.25
C GLY A 33 1.85 -2.50 7.09
N SER A 34 1.68 -3.42 8.03
CA SER A 34 2.28 -4.75 7.93
C SER A 34 1.33 -5.83 8.40
N HIS A 35 1.50 -7.02 7.86
CA HIS A 35 0.72 -8.20 8.21
C HIS A 35 1.69 -9.37 8.41
N LEU A 36 1.67 -9.96 9.60
CA LEU A 36 2.38 -11.20 9.93
C LEU A 36 1.32 -12.24 10.33
N PRO A 37 0.93 -13.16 9.43
CA PRO A 37 -0.03 -14.20 9.76
C PRO A 37 0.39 -14.98 11.01
N PRO A 38 -0.54 -15.39 11.89
CA PRO A 38 -2.01 -15.26 11.77
C PRO A 38 -2.59 -13.95 12.35
N GLN A 39 -1.77 -12.94 12.63
CA GLN A 39 -2.20 -11.73 13.34
C GLN A 39 -3.03 -10.81 12.45
N MET A 40 -3.84 -9.93 13.06
CA MET A 40 -4.53 -8.89 12.30
C MET A 40 -3.53 -7.94 11.62
N PRO A 41 -3.82 -7.47 10.39
CA PRO A 41 -3.01 -6.44 9.73
C PRO A 41 -2.93 -5.17 10.58
N LEU A 42 -1.71 -4.69 10.80
CA LEU A 42 -1.45 -3.47 11.55
C LEU A 42 -1.30 -2.30 10.58
N LEU A 43 -2.16 -1.29 10.74
CA LEU A 43 -2.01 -0.01 10.06
C LEU A 43 -0.93 0.82 10.77
N LYS A 44 0.13 1.20 10.06
CA LYS A 44 1.24 2.00 10.59
C LYS A 44 1.08 3.49 10.29
N ARG A 45 0.71 3.82 9.06
CA ARG A 45 0.60 5.21 8.59
C ARG A 45 -0.56 5.38 7.62
N ARG A 46 -1.17 6.55 7.67
CA ARG A 46 -2.18 7.01 6.72
C ARG A 46 -1.85 8.44 6.30
N CYS A 47 -1.90 8.71 5.00
CA CYS A 47 -1.83 10.07 4.47
C CYS A 47 -2.77 10.26 3.27
N TRP A 48 -3.11 11.53 3.02
CA TRP A 48 -3.87 11.94 1.85
C TRP A 48 -2.92 12.56 0.84
N LEU A 49 -3.01 12.08 -0.40
CA LEU A 49 -2.17 12.50 -1.51
C LEU A 49 -3.05 13.01 -2.65
N GLU A 50 -2.57 14.05 -3.32
CA GLU A 50 -3.08 14.42 -4.64
C GLU A 50 -2.81 13.30 -5.65
N LEU A 51 -3.57 13.28 -6.75
CA LEU A 51 -3.47 12.24 -7.78
C LEU A 51 -2.04 12.09 -8.34
N ASP A 52 -1.38 13.20 -8.65
CA ASP A 52 -0.02 13.20 -9.20
C ASP A 52 1.02 12.73 -8.18
N GLU A 53 0.84 13.09 -6.92
CA GLU A 53 1.73 12.64 -5.84
C GLU A 53 1.54 11.14 -5.58
N ALA A 54 0.30 10.66 -5.56
CA ALA A 54 0.01 9.23 -5.43
C ALA A 54 0.62 8.42 -6.59
N ALA A 55 0.58 8.95 -7.82
CA ALA A 55 1.20 8.31 -8.97
C ALA A 55 2.74 8.23 -8.83
N ARG A 56 3.39 9.30 -8.38
CA ARG A 56 4.83 9.32 -8.10
C ARG A 56 5.21 8.33 -6.99
N GLN A 57 4.50 8.36 -5.87
CA GLN A 57 4.74 7.45 -4.73
C GLN A 57 4.59 5.99 -5.15
N ARG A 58 3.55 5.65 -5.92
CA ARG A 58 3.37 4.30 -6.47
C ARG A 58 4.58 3.86 -7.29
N ILE A 59 5.10 4.71 -8.17
CA ILE A 59 6.27 4.37 -9.01
C ILE A 59 7.50 4.14 -8.14
N LEU A 60 7.73 4.97 -7.12
CA LEU A 60 8.84 4.81 -6.18
C LEU A 60 8.75 3.48 -5.42
N LEU A 61 7.56 3.14 -4.90
CA LEU A 61 7.34 1.88 -4.18
C LEU A 61 7.64 0.66 -5.08
N LEU A 62 7.11 0.66 -6.30
CA LEU A 62 7.26 -0.44 -7.25
C LEU A 62 8.69 -0.60 -7.78
N ARG A 63 9.38 0.52 -8.06
CA ARG A 63 10.69 0.48 -8.74
C ARG A 63 11.88 0.50 -7.80
N GLN A 64 11.74 1.11 -6.62
CA GLN A 64 12.88 1.38 -5.75
C GLN A 64 12.78 0.70 -4.38
N GLN A 65 11.56 0.47 -3.86
CA GLN A 65 11.38 -0.06 -2.51
C GLN A 65 11.04 -1.56 -2.45
N GLY A 66 11.00 -2.23 -3.60
CA GLY A 66 10.75 -3.67 -3.71
C GLY A 66 9.31 -4.08 -3.47
N PHE A 67 8.36 -3.15 -3.57
CA PHE A 67 6.95 -3.49 -3.54
C PHE A 67 6.50 -4.06 -4.89
N GLN A 68 5.54 -4.96 -4.85
CA GLN A 68 4.89 -5.55 -6.01
C GLN A 68 3.38 -5.41 -5.91
N SER A 69 2.71 -5.32 -7.06
CA SER A 69 1.24 -5.33 -7.11
C SER A 69 0.70 -6.64 -6.51
N SER A 70 -0.40 -6.55 -5.79
CA SER A 70 -1.07 -7.69 -5.20
C SER A 70 -2.57 -7.54 -5.27
N GLU A 71 -3.27 -8.65 -5.07
CA GLU A 71 -4.68 -8.64 -4.73
C GLU A 71 -4.88 -7.99 -3.34
N PRO A 72 -6.10 -7.52 -3.03
CA PRO A 72 -6.43 -7.09 -1.67
C PRO A 72 -6.06 -8.17 -0.66
N LEU A 73 -5.28 -7.79 0.35
CA LEU A 73 -4.86 -8.70 1.41
C LEU A 73 -6.00 -9.01 2.41
N PHE A 74 -7.02 -8.16 2.45
CA PHE A 74 -8.19 -8.21 3.36
C PHE A 74 -9.36 -7.43 2.76
#